data_AF-A0A971N0A3-F1
#
_entry.id   AF-A0A971N0A3-F1
#
_cell.length_a   1.000
_cell.length_b   1.000
_cell.length_c   1.000
_cell.angle_alpha   90.00
_cell.angle_beta   90.00
_cell.angle_gamma   90.00
#
_symmetry.space_group_name_H-M   'P 1'
#
loop_
_entity.id
_entity.type
_entity.pdbx_description
1 polymer ?
#
loop_
_entity_poly.entity_id
_entity_poly.type
_entity_poly.pdbx_seq_one_letter_code
_entity_poly.pdbx_strand_id
1 'polypeptide(L)'
;MTNKTVIAADIQSAYEHYLRRPQKEVGVYLISSNRELLNHVEKIMNSQGVFGVMDAYGRVHYVLDARKGIPFVENKFNQTVSAVIEDHRNEQMDYQLETQKLVNQVLDRYDFNKKLRGYRILFSMLELSLKDYSLLNPISKRLYKQVARVFRVTPTQAERNVRYLFHNLLISEQEARKFETGKDKLFLSDPNGRLPVAETVVKLWEICRLEAKIDMTAT
;
A
#
# COMPACT_ATOMS: atom_id res chain seq x y z
N MET A 1 -27.72 41.36 28.78
CA MET A 1 -27.52 40.24 27.83
C MET A 1 -26.65 39.22 28.52
N THR A 2 -27.19 38.04 28.79
CA THR A 2 -26.66 37.07 29.77
C THR A 2 -25.66 36.10 29.11
N ASN A 3 -24.51 35.84 29.77
CA ASN A 3 -23.42 34.94 29.34
C ASN A 3 -23.85 33.60 28.72
N LYS A 4 -25.06 33.11 29.02
CA LYS A 4 -25.62 31.88 28.43
C LYS A 4 -25.82 31.95 26.92
N THR A 5 -26.14 33.11 26.35
CA THR A 5 -26.32 33.25 24.89
C THR A 5 -25.01 33.27 24.13
N VAL A 6 -23.94 33.77 24.75
CA VAL A 6 -22.58 33.76 24.16
C VAL A 6 -22.02 32.34 24.15
N ILE A 7 -22.13 31.63 25.28
CA ILE A 7 -21.69 30.24 25.38
C ILE A 7 -22.44 29.32 24.40
N ALA A 8 -23.74 29.54 24.23
CA ALA A 8 -24.53 28.77 23.27
C ALA A 8 -24.12 29.05 21.81
N ALA A 9 -23.79 30.30 21.47
CA ALA A 9 -23.30 30.66 20.14
C ALA A 9 -21.90 30.08 19.87
N ASP A 10 -21.01 30.08 20.88
CA ASP A 10 -19.67 29.49 20.77
C ASP A 10 -19.74 27.96 20.62
N ILE A 11 -20.62 27.29 21.35
CA ILE A 11 -20.85 25.84 21.24
C ILE A 11 -21.42 25.50 19.85
N GLN A 12 -22.37 26.29 19.36
CA GLN A 12 -22.96 26.11 18.03
C GLN A 12 -21.90 26.30 16.93
N SER A 13 -21.06 27.34 17.04
CA SER A 13 -19.96 27.61 16.12
C SER A 13 -18.91 26.49 16.11
N ALA A 14 -18.54 25.97 17.29
CA ALA A 14 -17.61 24.85 17.42
C ALA A 14 -18.17 23.55 16.81
N TYR A 15 -19.47 23.31 16.95
CA TYR A 15 -20.15 22.15 16.37
C TYR A 15 -20.24 22.23 14.84
N GLU A 16 -20.55 23.42 14.30
CA GLU A 16 -20.55 23.67 12.85
C GLU A 16 -19.14 23.54 12.25
N HIS A 17 -18.10 23.94 12.98
CA HIS A 17 -16.71 23.73 12.58
C HIS A 17 -16.30 22.26 12.55
N TYR A 18 -16.77 21.45 13.52
CA TYR A 18 -16.50 20.02 13.58
C TYR A 18 -17.10 19.27 12.38
N LEU A 19 -18.31 19.67 11.96
CA LEU A 19 -19.02 19.06 10.83
C LEU A 19 -18.43 19.43 9.46
N ARG A 20 -17.66 20.52 9.36
CA ARG A 20 -17.02 20.99 8.11
C ARG A 20 -15.61 20.45 7.86
N ARG A 21 -15.10 19.55 8.72
CA ARG A 21 -13.76 18.97 8.54
C ARG A 21 -13.73 17.98 7.36
N PRO A 22 -12.83 18.13 6.36
CA PRO A 22 -12.61 17.11 5.35
C PRO A 22 -12.00 15.85 5.97
N GLN A 23 -12.47 14.67 5.54
CA GLN A 23 -12.17 13.38 6.19
C GLN A 23 -10.75 12.82 5.97
N LYS A 24 -9.87 13.49 5.21
CA LYS A 24 -8.47 13.08 5.03
C LYS A 24 -7.55 14.30 5.00
N GLU A 25 -6.66 14.36 5.99
CA GLU A 25 -5.54 15.29 6.08
C GLU A 25 -4.27 14.54 5.64
N VAL A 26 -3.45 15.14 4.76
CA VAL A 26 -2.13 14.63 4.38
C VAL A 26 -1.09 15.60 4.94
N GLY A 27 -0.20 15.10 5.80
CA GLY A 27 0.88 15.88 6.41
C GLY A 27 2.24 15.40 5.89
N VAL A 28 3.15 16.35 5.62
CA VAL A 28 4.55 16.08 5.26
C VAL A 28 5.42 16.66 6.37
N TYR A 29 6.30 15.82 6.93
CA TYR A 29 7.15 16.17 8.06
C TYR A 29 8.61 16.21 7.61
N LEU A 30 9.22 17.39 7.67
CA LEU A 30 10.65 17.55 7.40
C LEU A 30 11.38 17.73 8.73
N ILE A 31 12.21 16.74 9.09
CA ILE A 31 13.11 16.81 10.25
C ILE A 31 14.53 16.85 9.71
N SER A 32 15.24 17.94 9.98
CA SER A 32 16.63 18.09 9.55
C SER A 32 17.45 18.76 10.64
N SER A 33 18.64 18.24 10.91
CA SER A 33 19.64 18.90 11.76
C SER A 33 20.40 20.01 11.02
N ASN A 34 20.22 20.12 9.70
CA ASN A 34 20.89 21.12 8.87
C ASN A 34 20.04 22.40 8.76
N ARG A 35 20.53 23.47 9.42
CA ARG A 35 19.89 24.79 9.41
C ARG A 35 19.81 25.45 8.03
N GLU A 36 20.77 25.21 7.15
CA GLU A 36 20.77 25.80 5.81
C GLU A 36 19.63 25.24 4.96
N LEU A 37 19.37 23.93 5.09
CA LEU A 37 18.29 23.24 4.39
C LEU A 37 16.91 23.74 4.87
N LEU A 38 16.76 23.94 6.19
CA LEU A 38 15.55 24.53 6.77
C LEU A 38 15.31 25.97 6.27
N ASN A 39 16.35 26.81 6.29
CA ASN A 39 16.26 28.19 5.82
C ASN A 39 15.95 28.27 4.31
N HIS A 40 16.46 27.32 3.52
CA HIS A 40 16.20 27.27 2.08
C HIS A 40 14.75 26.92 1.77
N VAL A 41 14.20 25.92 2.48
CA VAL A 41 12.79 25.55 2.39
C VAL A 41 11.90 26.70 2.86
N GLU A 42 12.24 27.37 3.95
CA GLU A 42 11.50 28.53 4.46
C GLU A 42 11.50 29.70 3.46
N LYS A 43 12.64 29.97 2.81
CA LYS A 43 12.76 31.01 1.77
C LYS A 43 11.91 30.69 0.54
N ILE A 44 11.87 29.43 0.12
CA ILE A 44 11.00 28.97 -0.97
C ILE A 44 9.53 29.15 -0.58
N MET A 45 9.12 28.71 0.60
CA MET A 45 7.75 28.85 1.10
C MET A 45 7.31 30.32 1.17
N ASN A 46 8.15 31.19 1.73
CA ASN A 46 7.93 32.64 1.80
C ASN A 46 7.86 33.29 0.41
N SER A 47 8.71 32.88 -0.53
CA SER A 47 8.69 33.40 -1.92
C SER A 47 7.39 33.06 -2.66
N GLN A 48 6.70 32.00 -2.22
CA GLN A 48 5.44 31.54 -2.80
C GLN A 48 4.21 32.03 -2.01
N GLY A 49 4.40 32.81 -0.93
CA GLY A 49 3.31 33.31 -0.09
C GLY A 49 2.59 32.22 0.70
N VAL A 50 3.28 31.10 0.95
CA VAL A 50 2.77 29.95 1.69
C VAL A 50 3.51 29.87 3.02
N PHE A 51 2.82 29.80 4.15
CA PHE A 51 3.46 29.53 5.45
C PHE A 51 2.78 28.36 6.15
N GLY A 52 3.58 27.42 6.65
CA GLY A 52 3.10 26.27 7.41
C GLY A 52 3.07 26.58 8.90
N VAL A 53 1.91 26.46 9.54
CA VAL A 53 1.74 26.57 10.99
C VAL A 53 1.49 25.19 11.55
N MET A 54 2.33 24.74 12.47
CA MET A 54 2.14 23.46 13.15
C MET A 54 1.25 23.65 14.38
N ASP A 55 0.19 22.84 14.52
CA ASP A 55 -0.64 22.82 15.73
C ASP A 55 0.00 22.00 16.86
N ALA A 56 -0.59 22.06 18.06
CA ALA A 56 -0.10 21.34 19.24
C ALA A 56 -0.16 19.80 19.10
N TYR A 57 -0.83 19.28 18.07
CA TYR A 57 -0.94 17.86 17.75
C TYR A 57 0.01 17.44 16.61
N GLY A 58 0.88 18.35 16.15
CA GLY A 58 1.83 18.10 15.08
C GLY A 58 1.21 18.17 13.68
N ARG A 59 0.07 18.83 13.47
CA ARG A 59 -0.55 18.99 12.14
C ARG A 59 -0.07 20.28 11.50
N VAL A 60 0.28 20.24 10.21
CA VAL A 60 0.73 21.43 9.46
C VAL A 60 -0.46 22.06 8.73
N HIS A 61 -0.78 23.30 9.08
CA HIS A 61 -1.74 24.15 8.40
C HIS A 61 -1.03 25.09 7.43
N TYR A 62 -1.34 24.98 6.14
CA TYR A 62 -0.80 25.91 5.14
C TYR A 62 -1.69 27.14 5.06
N VAL A 63 -1.11 28.30 5.27
CA VAL A 63 -1.77 29.60 5.12
C VAL A 63 -1.26 30.27 3.86
N LEU A 64 -2.20 30.78 3.08
CA LEU A 64 -1.96 31.42 1.79
C LEU A 64 -2.15 32.93 1.93
N ASP A 65 -1.19 33.71 1.46
CA ASP A 65 -1.29 35.16 1.45
C ASP A 65 -2.27 35.64 0.35
N ALA A 66 -3.49 36.02 0.77
CA ALA A 66 -4.56 36.47 -0.11
C ALA A 66 -4.49 37.96 -0.51
N ARG A 67 -3.44 38.69 -0.13
CA ARG A 67 -3.31 40.12 -0.46
C ARG A 67 -3.21 40.40 -1.96
N LYS A 68 -2.86 39.40 -2.78
CA LYS A 68 -2.83 39.45 -4.25
C LYS A 68 -4.19 39.15 -4.91
N GLY A 69 -5.24 38.94 -4.12
CA GLY A 69 -6.60 38.68 -4.59
C GLY A 69 -6.97 37.19 -4.58
N ILE A 70 -8.26 36.92 -4.40
CA ILE A 70 -8.85 35.57 -4.33
C ILE A 70 -8.50 34.70 -5.55
N PRO A 71 -8.59 35.20 -6.80
CA PRO A 71 -8.29 34.36 -7.98
C PRO A 71 -6.83 33.88 -8.05
N PHE A 72 -5.89 34.67 -7.51
CA PHE A 72 -4.47 34.29 -7.44
C PHE A 72 -4.27 33.13 -6.46
N VAL A 73 -4.93 33.20 -5.30
CA VAL A 73 -4.88 32.15 -4.27
C VAL A 73 -5.52 30.85 -4.74
N GLU A 74 -6.68 30.92 -5.40
CA GLU A 74 -7.38 29.74 -5.94
C GLU A 74 -6.54 29.01 -6.98
N ASN A 75 -5.95 29.73 -7.93
CA ASN A 75 -5.07 29.14 -8.92
C ASN A 75 -3.84 28.48 -8.28
N LYS A 76 -3.25 29.12 -7.27
CA LYS A 76 -2.07 28.58 -6.58
C LYS A 76 -2.41 27.36 -5.72
N PHE A 77 -3.57 27.38 -5.07
CA PHE A 77 -4.11 26.25 -4.32
C PHE A 77 -4.35 25.05 -5.24
N ASN A 78 -5.07 25.26 -6.35
CA ASN A 78 -5.36 24.19 -7.31
C ASN A 78 -4.08 23.60 -7.92
N GLN A 79 -3.07 24.43 -8.22
CA GLN A 79 -1.77 23.94 -8.69
C GLN A 79 -1.06 23.08 -7.64
N THR A 80 -1.00 23.55 -6.40
CA THR A 80 -0.31 22.85 -5.31
C THR A 80 -1.02 21.53 -4.98
N VAL A 81 -2.35 21.55 -4.86
CA VAL A 81 -3.16 20.36 -4.60
C VAL A 81 -3.03 19.36 -5.75
N SER A 82 -3.07 19.81 -7.00
CA SER A 82 -2.92 18.92 -8.16
C SER A 82 -1.56 18.26 -8.19
N ALA A 83 -0.48 19.01 -7.92
CA ALA A 83 0.88 18.47 -7.83
C ALA A 83 0.99 17.42 -6.71
N VAL A 84 0.49 17.72 -5.51
CA VAL A 84 0.52 16.76 -4.39
C VAL A 84 -0.29 15.50 -4.69
N ILE A 85 -1.46 15.62 -5.32
CA ILE A 85 -2.27 14.46 -5.73
C ILE A 85 -1.53 13.63 -6.79
N GLU A 86 -0.88 14.28 -7.75
CA GLU A 86 -0.13 13.62 -8.81
C GLU A 86 1.10 12.88 -8.25
N ASP A 87 1.86 13.51 -7.35
CA ASP A 87 2.99 12.91 -6.65
C ASP A 87 2.55 11.68 -5.85
N HIS A 88 1.48 11.80 -5.04
CA HIS A 88 0.95 10.66 -4.29
C HIS A 88 0.47 9.52 -5.19
N ARG A 89 -0.11 9.84 -6.35
CA ARG A 89 -0.54 8.84 -7.33
C ARG A 89 0.67 8.13 -7.93
N ASN A 90 1.72 8.87 -8.27
CA ASN A 90 2.95 8.33 -8.82
C ASN A 90 3.66 7.42 -7.81
N GLU A 91 3.80 7.86 -6.55
CA GLU A 91 4.34 7.04 -5.46
C GLU A 91 3.56 5.73 -5.26
N GLN A 92 2.22 5.78 -5.30
CA GLN A 92 1.39 4.59 -5.21
C GLN A 92 1.55 3.65 -6.40
N MET A 93 1.72 4.21 -7.61
CA MET A 93 1.97 3.44 -8.83
C MET A 93 3.34 2.76 -8.76
N ASP A 94 4.37 3.48 -8.33
CA ASP A 94 5.73 2.95 -8.20
C ASP A 94 5.78 1.83 -7.17
N TYR A 95 5.19 2.05 -5.98
CA TYR A 95 5.08 1.00 -4.95
C TYR A 95 4.33 -0.25 -5.47
N GLN A 96 3.28 -0.06 -6.26
CA GLN A 96 2.55 -1.18 -6.85
C GLN A 96 3.39 -1.92 -7.90
N LEU A 97 4.14 -1.22 -8.74
CA LEU A 97 5.03 -1.82 -9.73
C LEU A 97 6.17 -2.59 -9.05
N GLU A 98 6.76 -2.05 -7.99
CA GLU A 98 7.77 -2.74 -7.19
C GLU A 98 7.22 -4.01 -6.54
N THR A 99 6.04 -3.92 -5.92
CA THR A 99 5.35 -5.10 -5.35
C THR A 99 5.12 -6.17 -6.42
N GLN A 100 4.70 -5.77 -7.62
CA GLN A 100 4.49 -6.70 -8.74
C GLN A 100 5.77 -7.35 -9.23
N LYS A 101 6.87 -6.58 -9.33
CA LYS A 101 8.18 -7.11 -9.70
C LYS A 101 8.66 -8.13 -8.67
N LEU A 102 8.57 -7.82 -7.38
CA LEU A 102 8.93 -8.70 -6.28
C LEU A 102 8.14 -10.02 -6.32
N VAL A 103 6.81 -9.95 -6.44
CA VAL A 103 5.98 -11.16 -6.52
C VAL A 103 6.33 -12.00 -7.75
N ASN A 104 6.56 -11.39 -8.91
CA ASN A 104 7.01 -12.11 -10.11
C ASN A 104 8.37 -12.78 -9.88
N GLN A 105 9.36 -12.06 -9.33
CA GLN A 105 10.69 -12.59 -9.05
C GLN A 105 10.65 -13.79 -8.11
N VAL A 106 9.80 -13.77 -7.09
CA VAL A 106 9.65 -14.90 -6.16
C VAL A 106 8.96 -16.08 -6.83
N LEU A 107 7.87 -15.84 -7.58
CA LEU A 107 7.12 -16.92 -8.23
C LEU A 107 7.89 -17.56 -9.40
N ASP A 108 8.72 -16.80 -10.12
CA ASP A 108 9.51 -17.27 -11.27
C ASP A 108 10.60 -18.28 -10.90
N ARG A 109 10.93 -18.39 -9.61
CA ARG A 109 11.88 -19.41 -9.10
C ARG A 109 11.29 -20.81 -9.06
N TYR A 110 9.98 -20.91 -9.15
CA TYR A 110 9.24 -22.17 -9.08
C TYR A 110 8.57 -22.45 -10.42
N ASP A 111 8.38 -23.74 -10.71
CA ASP A 111 7.85 -24.18 -12.00
C ASP A 111 6.31 -24.14 -12.06
N PHE A 112 5.74 -22.99 -11.71
CA PHE A 112 4.29 -22.80 -11.75
C PHE A 112 3.78 -22.76 -13.19
N ASN A 113 2.69 -23.49 -13.47
CA ASN A 113 1.98 -23.34 -14.73
C ASN A 113 1.21 -22.01 -14.80
N LYS A 114 1.85 -21.01 -15.41
CA LYS A 114 1.34 -19.63 -15.57
C LYS A 114 0.04 -19.54 -16.39
N LYS A 115 -0.31 -20.57 -17.16
CA LYS A 115 -1.57 -20.61 -17.94
C LYS A 115 -2.78 -20.90 -17.07
N LEU A 116 -2.59 -21.45 -15.87
CA LEU A 116 -3.68 -21.76 -14.95
C LEU A 116 -4.22 -20.48 -14.31
N ARG A 117 -5.55 -20.39 -14.19
CA ARG A 117 -6.21 -19.26 -13.52
C ARG A 117 -5.76 -19.10 -12.07
N GLY A 118 -5.44 -20.21 -11.41
CA GLY A 118 -4.86 -20.22 -10.06
C GLY A 118 -3.59 -19.39 -9.93
N TYR A 119 -2.76 -19.31 -10.97
CA TYR A 119 -1.53 -18.50 -10.95
C TYR A 119 -1.83 -17.01 -10.78
N ARG A 120 -2.77 -16.49 -11.58
CA ARG A 120 -3.20 -15.09 -11.48
C ARG A 120 -3.86 -14.79 -10.13
N ILE A 121 -4.64 -15.73 -9.61
CA ILE A 121 -5.28 -15.61 -8.30
C ILE A 121 -4.22 -15.58 -7.20
N LEU A 122 -3.24 -16.49 -7.22
CA LEU A 122 -2.12 -16.52 -6.28
C LEU A 122 -1.30 -15.22 -6.33
N PHE A 123 -0.99 -14.73 -7.52
CA PHE A 123 -0.30 -13.46 -7.72
C PHE A 123 -1.02 -12.31 -7.00
N SER A 124 -2.32 -12.13 -7.26
CA SER A 124 -3.12 -11.09 -6.59
C SER A 124 -3.31 -11.35 -5.09
N MET A 125 -3.31 -12.61 -4.65
CA MET A 125 -3.32 -12.94 -3.22
C MET A 125 -2.08 -12.37 -2.53
N LEU A 126 -0.90 -12.55 -3.14
CA LEU A 126 0.38 -12.05 -2.61
C LEU A 126 0.46 -10.52 -2.65
N GLU A 127 0.04 -9.88 -3.75
CA GLU A 127 -0.01 -8.40 -3.85
C GLU A 127 -0.88 -7.79 -2.74
N LEU A 128 -2.07 -8.35 -2.51
CA LEU A 128 -3.00 -7.83 -1.51
C LEU A 128 -2.48 -8.07 -0.09
N SER A 129 -1.93 -9.26 0.20
CA SER A 129 -1.43 -9.58 1.54
C SER A 129 -0.13 -8.88 1.88
N LEU A 130 0.70 -8.50 0.90
CA LEU A 130 1.88 -7.65 1.13
C LEU A 130 1.49 -6.23 1.56
N LYS A 131 0.37 -5.71 1.04
CA LYS A 131 -0.21 -4.43 1.46
C LYS A 131 -0.91 -4.51 2.80
N ASP A 132 -1.59 -5.62 3.08
CA ASP A 132 -2.34 -5.84 4.32
C ASP A 132 -2.17 -7.28 4.83
N TYR A 133 -1.26 -7.46 5.79
CA TYR A 133 -1.01 -8.75 6.44
C TYR A 133 -2.26 -9.34 7.11
N SER A 134 -3.19 -8.51 7.57
CA SER A 134 -4.38 -8.97 8.28
C SER A 134 -5.28 -9.87 7.43
N LEU A 135 -5.13 -9.83 6.10
CA LEU A 135 -5.85 -10.68 5.15
C LEU A 135 -5.47 -12.15 5.26
N LEU A 136 -4.27 -12.47 5.75
CA LEU A 136 -3.83 -13.85 5.94
C LEU A 136 -4.50 -14.53 7.14
N ASN A 137 -5.08 -13.78 8.07
CA ASN A 137 -5.60 -14.33 9.32
C ASN A 137 -7.09 -13.97 9.55
N PRO A 138 -8.05 -14.85 9.21
CA PRO A 138 -7.90 -16.09 8.44
C PRO A 138 -8.08 -15.89 6.92
N ILE A 139 -7.20 -16.50 6.12
CA ILE A 139 -7.20 -16.47 4.64
C ILE A 139 -8.60 -16.70 4.07
N SER A 140 -9.32 -17.70 4.59
CA SER A 140 -10.60 -18.14 4.01
C SER A 140 -11.71 -17.09 4.10
N LYS A 141 -11.74 -16.31 5.19
CA LYS A 141 -12.80 -15.32 5.43
C LYS A 141 -12.43 -13.93 4.91
N ARG A 142 -11.14 -13.67 4.65
CA ARG A 142 -10.61 -12.37 4.27
C ARG A 142 -10.04 -12.39 2.85
N LEU A 143 -8.84 -12.95 2.67
CA LEU A 143 -8.12 -12.92 1.40
C LEU A 143 -8.90 -13.56 0.25
N TYR A 144 -9.46 -14.77 0.43
CA TYR A 144 -10.25 -15.40 -0.64
C TYR A 144 -11.49 -14.58 -1.02
N LYS A 145 -12.14 -13.89 -0.07
CA LYS A 145 -13.28 -13.02 -0.40
C LYS A 145 -12.85 -11.82 -1.24
N GLN A 146 -11.71 -11.23 -0.94
CA GLN A 146 -11.20 -10.09 -1.73
C GLN A 146 -10.82 -10.52 -3.14
N VAL A 147 -10.02 -11.58 -3.28
CA VAL A 147 -9.56 -12.02 -4.61
C VAL A 147 -10.73 -12.57 -5.43
N ALA A 148 -11.69 -13.23 -4.80
CA ALA A 148 -12.92 -13.67 -5.46
C ALA A 148 -13.69 -12.53 -6.13
N ARG A 149 -13.77 -11.35 -5.47
CA ARG A 149 -14.40 -10.15 -6.05
C ARG A 149 -13.63 -9.65 -7.27
N VAL A 150 -12.31 -9.57 -7.19
CA VAL A 150 -11.44 -9.13 -8.31
C VAL A 150 -11.64 -10.03 -9.54
N PHE A 151 -11.68 -11.34 -9.35
CA PHE A 151 -11.77 -12.30 -10.44
C PHE A 151 -13.20 -12.71 -10.81
N ARG A 152 -14.23 -12.13 -10.17
CA ARG A 152 -15.65 -12.46 -10.35
C ARG A 152 -15.93 -13.96 -10.23
N VAL A 153 -15.41 -14.57 -9.16
CA VAL A 153 -15.62 -15.99 -8.80
C VAL A 153 -16.12 -16.09 -7.37
N THR A 154 -16.52 -17.28 -6.93
CA THR A 154 -16.80 -17.51 -5.50
C THR A 154 -15.49 -17.71 -4.72
N PRO A 155 -15.46 -17.44 -3.40
CA PRO A 155 -14.28 -17.73 -2.57
C PRO A 155 -13.84 -19.19 -2.64
N THR A 156 -14.80 -20.13 -2.72
CA THR A 156 -14.53 -21.56 -2.89
C THR A 156 -13.90 -21.87 -4.25
N GLN A 157 -14.36 -21.21 -5.33
CA GLN A 157 -13.72 -21.34 -6.65
C GLN A 157 -12.31 -20.76 -6.65
N ALA A 158 -12.07 -19.61 -5.99
CA ALA A 158 -10.74 -19.03 -5.88
C ALA A 158 -9.77 -20.00 -5.18
N GLU A 159 -10.17 -20.54 -4.03
CA GLU A 159 -9.40 -21.55 -3.30
C GLU A 159 -9.13 -22.78 -4.15
N ARG A 160 -10.15 -23.34 -4.83
CA ARG A 160 -10.00 -24.52 -5.69
C ARG A 160 -9.01 -24.29 -6.84
N ASN A 161 -9.02 -23.11 -7.45
CA ASN A 161 -8.09 -22.76 -8.53
C ASN A 161 -6.64 -22.71 -8.02
N VAL A 162 -6.40 -22.14 -6.84
CA VAL A 162 -5.07 -22.08 -6.22
C VAL A 162 -4.63 -23.48 -5.79
N ARG A 163 -5.52 -24.27 -5.19
CA ARG A 163 -5.23 -25.67 -4.84
C ARG A 163 -4.82 -26.49 -6.05
N TYR A 164 -5.53 -26.33 -7.17
CA TYR A 164 -5.21 -27.01 -8.42
C TYR A 164 -3.85 -26.58 -8.98
N LEU A 165 -3.51 -25.28 -8.90
CA LEU A 165 -2.17 -24.80 -9.25
C LEU A 165 -1.08 -25.47 -8.41
N PHE A 166 -1.25 -25.55 -7.09
CA PHE A 166 -0.27 -26.20 -6.21
C PHE A 166 -0.16 -27.69 -6.44
N HIS A 167 -1.28 -28.36 -6.74
CA HIS A 167 -1.23 -29.77 -7.15
C HIS A 167 -0.45 -29.97 -8.45
N ASN A 168 -0.63 -29.08 -9.44
CA ASN A 168 0.14 -29.13 -10.68
C ASN A 168 1.64 -28.88 -10.46
N LEU A 169 2.01 -27.91 -9.61
CA LEU A 169 3.40 -27.68 -9.22
C LEU A 169 3.99 -28.93 -8.56
N LEU A 170 3.25 -29.56 -7.63
CA LEU A 170 3.73 -30.75 -6.92
C LEU A 170 4.08 -31.89 -7.87
N ILE A 171 3.28 -32.11 -8.91
CA ILE A 171 3.57 -33.13 -9.94
C ILE A 171 4.89 -32.81 -10.65
N SER A 172 5.09 -31.56 -11.08
CA SER A 172 6.35 -31.13 -11.71
C SER A 172 7.55 -31.31 -10.78
N GLU A 173 7.43 -30.94 -9.50
CA GLU A 173 8.51 -31.11 -8.52
C GLU A 173 8.84 -32.60 -8.27
N GLN A 174 7.82 -33.47 -8.22
CA GLN A 174 8.02 -34.91 -8.06
C GLN A 174 8.71 -35.53 -9.29
N GLU A 175 8.37 -35.10 -10.49
CA GLU A 175 9.03 -35.52 -11.72
C GLU A 175 10.49 -35.05 -11.72
N ALA A 176 10.75 -33.78 -11.40
CA ALA A 176 12.11 -33.24 -11.32
C ALA A 176 12.99 -33.98 -10.31
N ARG A 177 12.44 -34.38 -9.15
CA ARG A 177 13.15 -35.20 -8.15
C ARG A 177 13.50 -36.60 -8.67
N LYS A 178 12.63 -37.22 -9.47
CA LYS A 178 12.85 -38.57 -10.01
C LYS A 178 13.92 -38.61 -11.09
N PHE A 179 14.00 -37.57 -11.92
CA PHE A 179 14.86 -37.55 -13.10
C PHE A 179 16.17 -36.76 -12.88
N GLU A 180 16.48 -36.35 -11.64
CA GLU A 180 17.64 -35.52 -11.26
C GLU A 180 17.85 -34.26 -12.14
N THR A 181 16.82 -33.84 -12.87
CA THR A 181 16.90 -32.84 -13.95
C THR A 181 16.83 -31.41 -13.42
N GLY A 182 17.05 -31.22 -12.11
CA GLY A 182 16.68 -30.02 -11.38
C GLY A 182 17.69 -29.58 -10.32
N LYS A 183 19.00 -29.82 -10.50
CA LYS A 183 20.04 -29.41 -9.52
C LYS A 183 19.99 -27.91 -9.14
N ASP A 184 19.39 -27.07 -9.97
CA ASP A 184 19.25 -25.62 -9.73
C ASP A 184 17.81 -25.14 -9.46
N LYS A 185 16.79 -26.03 -9.45
CA LYS A 185 15.39 -25.63 -9.21
C LYS A 185 15.03 -25.69 -7.72
N LEU A 186 14.48 -24.59 -7.21
CA LEU A 186 13.92 -24.52 -5.85
C LEU A 186 12.62 -25.33 -5.77
N PHE A 187 12.49 -26.14 -4.73
CA PHE A 187 11.24 -26.85 -4.43
C PHE A 187 10.47 -26.14 -3.33
N LEU A 188 9.19 -25.90 -3.59
CA LEU A 188 8.27 -25.31 -2.62
C LEU A 188 7.70 -26.36 -1.68
N SER A 189 7.49 -27.59 -2.16
CA SER A 189 6.95 -28.70 -1.39
C SER A 189 7.83 -29.04 -0.19
N ASP A 190 7.17 -29.48 0.89
CA ASP A 190 7.89 -29.99 2.06
C ASP A 190 8.64 -31.31 1.71
N PRO A 191 9.51 -31.81 2.62
CA PRO A 191 10.18 -33.10 2.41
C PRO A 191 9.21 -34.28 2.21
N ASN A 192 7.99 -34.17 2.74
CA ASN A 192 6.92 -35.17 2.61
C ASN A 192 6.12 -35.04 1.30
N GLY A 193 6.46 -34.09 0.43
CA GLY A 193 5.78 -33.85 -0.84
C GLY A 193 4.37 -33.25 -0.67
N ARG A 194 4.16 -32.36 0.30
CA ARG A 194 2.88 -31.67 0.52
C ARG A 194 2.99 -30.17 0.25
N LEU A 195 1.88 -29.61 -0.24
CA LEU A 195 1.67 -28.17 -0.44
C LEU A 195 0.28 -27.75 0.08
N PRO A 196 0.09 -27.65 1.42
CA PRO A 196 -1.15 -27.15 1.99
C PRO A 196 -1.37 -25.70 1.57
N VAL A 197 -2.55 -25.37 1.06
CA VAL A 197 -2.76 -24.09 0.35
C VAL A 197 -2.46 -22.88 1.24
N ALA A 198 -3.04 -22.83 2.43
CA ALA A 198 -2.89 -21.69 3.34
C ALA A 198 -1.43 -21.51 3.78
N GLU A 199 -0.78 -22.60 4.21
CA GLU A 199 0.62 -22.59 4.64
C GLU A 199 1.55 -22.20 3.50
N THR A 200 1.30 -22.70 2.29
CA THR A 200 2.09 -22.38 1.10
C THR A 200 1.97 -20.90 0.73
N VAL A 201 0.76 -20.33 0.78
CA VAL A 201 0.54 -18.89 0.55
C VAL A 201 1.27 -18.06 1.60
N VAL A 202 1.19 -18.43 2.88
CA VAL A 202 1.92 -17.73 3.96
C VAL A 202 3.43 -17.84 3.76
N LYS A 203 3.94 -19.01 3.39
CA LYS A 203 5.36 -19.23 3.10
C LYS A 203 5.85 -18.35 1.95
N LEU A 204 5.11 -18.29 0.85
CA LEU A 204 5.45 -17.42 -0.28
C LEU A 204 5.39 -15.94 0.10
N TRP A 205 4.39 -15.53 0.88
CA TRP A 205 4.30 -14.16 1.40
C TRP A 205 5.49 -13.81 2.30
N GLU A 206 5.90 -14.73 3.17
CA GLU A 206 7.05 -14.55 4.06
C GLU A 206 8.34 -14.36 3.27
N ILE A 207 8.53 -15.14 2.20
CA ILE A 207 9.66 -14.98 1.27
C ILE A 207 9.65 -13.59 0.63
N CYS A 208 8.51 -13.18 0.05
CA CYS A 208 8.38 -11.83 -0.52
C CYS A 208 8.71 -10.75 0.52
N ARG A 209 8.18 -10.88 1.75
CA ARG A 209 8.41 -9.91 2.83
C ARG A 209 9.88 -9.79 3.22
N LEU A 210 10.59 -10.92 3.33
CA LEU A 210 12.00 -10.94 3.69
C LEU A 210 12.85 -10.29 2.60
N GLU A 211 12.54 -10.53 1.34
CA GLU A 211 13.26 -9.92 0.21
C GLU A 211 13.02 -8.42 0.10
N ALA A 212 11.77 -7.97 0.30
CA ALA A 212 11.47 -6.55 0.37
C ALA A 212 12.29 -5.82 1.45
N LYS A 213 12.61 -6.50 2.57
CA LYS A 213 13.46 -5.94 3.62
C LYS A 213 14.94 -5.89 3.24
N ILE A 214 15.43 -6.86 2.48
CA ILE A 214 16.84 -6.91 2.05
C ILE A 214 17.12 -5.77 1.07
N ASP A 215 16.20 -5.51 0.13
CA ASP A 215 16.32 -4.40 -0.83
C ASP A 215 16.33 -3.03 -0.12
N MET A 216 15.57 -2.89 0.98
CA MET A 216 15.59 -1.68 1.82
C MET A 216 16.87 -1.48 2.65
N THR A 217 17.66 -2.52 2.91
CA THR A 217 18.92 -2.41 3.65
C THR A 217 20.16 -2.40 2.76
N ALA A 218 20.02 -2.73 1.47
CA ALA A 218 21.10 -2.72 0.49
C ALA A 218 21.23 -1.37 -0.25
N THR A 219 20.33 -0.42 0.03
CA THR A 219 20.31 0.94 -0.53
C THR A 219 20.69 1.95 0.56
#